data_AF-A0A3G6RFU1-F1
#
_entry.id   AF-A0A3G6RFU1-F1
#
_cell.length_a   1.000
_cell.length_b   1.000
_cell.length_c   1.000
_cell.angle_alpha   90.00
_cell.angle_beta   90.00
_cell.angle_gamma   90.00
#
_symmetry.space_group_name_H-M   'P 1'
#
loop_
_entity.id
_entity.type
_entity.pdbx_description
1 polymer ?
#
loop_
_entity_poly.entity_id
_entity_poly.type
_entity_poly.pdbx_seq_one_letter_code
_entity_poly.pdbx_strand_id
1 'polypeptide(L)'
;MGGTIAGLSYTGKLFDNRATSTEMAAAKYIISPDYNDGDNRVYNLNPEEPVSFFGEGDDPVFHNVYKQMYDLFKNTKGDGIFRVYGHGNFETLFNGEERIRDAKTFDTVMSFKNQNWKNVDKMKDPILILYACLSGTDNKGVFVPMGKQISEAHPKLTVFAFNGFVTYNANVSGIQNSNLRQNSNDGNGIIKIYYGGKAISAYHYKEFLKYYPGFK
;
A
#
# COMPACT_ATOMS: atom_id res chain seq x y z
N MET A 1 -6.93 25.33 -34.06
CA MET A 1 -7.81 25.08 -32.89
C MET A 1 -6.98 24.39 -31.82
N GLY A 2 -6.44 25.16 -30.88
CA GLY A 2 -5.60 24.64 -29.80
C GLY A 2 -6.47 24.26 -28.61
N GLY A 3 -6.45 22.99 -28.22
CA GLY A 3 -7.10 22.50 -27.01
C GLY A 3 -6.15 22.56 -25.83
N THR A 4 -6.43 23.44 -24.88
CA THR A 4 -5.72 23.55 -23.61
C THR A 4 -6.08 22.34 -22.75
N ILE A 5 -5.14 21.44 -22.51
CA ILE A 5 -5.25 20.44 -21.43
C ILE A 5 -5.01 21.21 -20.14
N ALA A 6 -6.03 21.30 -19.30
CA ALA A 6 -5.95 21.91 -17.98
C ALA A 6 -4.93 21.13 -17.12
N GLY A 7 -3.70 21.63 -17.12
CA GLY A 7 -2.66 21.20 -16.19
C GLY A 7 -3.06 21.63 -14.79
N LEU A 8 -3.35 20.67 -13.92
CA LEU A 8 -3.29 20.90 -12.48
C LEU A 8 -1.80 21.05 -12.11
N SER A 9 -1.26 22.26 -12.28
CA SER A 9 0.02 22.62 -11.68
C SER A 9 -0.24 23.01 -10.23
N TYR A 10 0.08 22.11 -9.30
CA TYR A 10 0.15 22.47 -7.89
C TYR A 10 1.57 22.92 -7.57
N THR A 11 1.74 24.21 -7.29
CA THR A 11 3.00 24.86 -6.89
C THR A 11 3.14 25.01 -5.37
N GLY A 12 2.29 24.34 -4.58
CA GLY A 12 2.40 24.37 -3.13
C GLY A 12 3.47 23.40 -2.63
N LYS A 13 4.44 23.91 -1.85
CA LYS A 13 5.22 23.06 -0.94
C LYS A 13 4.22 22.33 -0.03
N LEU A 14 4.48 21.04 0.21
CA LEU A 14 3.64 20.05 0.91
C LEU A 14 3.05 20.46 2.28
N PHE A 15 3.29 21.68 2.78
CA PHE A 15 3.12 22.02 4.20
C PHE A 15 2.50 23.40 4.49
N ASP A 16 2.16 24.24 3.51
CA ASP A 16 1.68 25.61 3.83
C ASP A 16 0.15 25.75 3.92
N ASN A 17 -0.64 24.70 3.74
CA ASN A 17 -2.08 24.82 3.99
C ASN A 17 -2.69 23.53 4.58
N ARG A 18 -2.78 23.53 5.91
CA ARG A 18 -3.61 22.66 6.77
C ARG A 18 -3.32 21.16 6.72
N ALA A 19 -2.16 20.79 7.25
CA ALA A 19 -1.90 19.44 7.76
C ALA A 19 -1.36 19.58 9.18
N THR A 20 -2.17 19.27 10.19
CA THR A 20 -1.73 19.31 11.60
C THR A 20 -0.69 18.21 11.85
N SER A 21 0.19 18.47 12.82
CA SER A 21 1.47 17.83 13.16
C SER A 21 1.55 16.30 13.31
N THR A 22 0.48 15.57 13.06
CA THR A 22 0.42 14.09 13.08
C THR A 22 0.84 13.45 11.74
N GLU A 23 0.69 14.14 10.60
CA GLU A 23 0.86 13.52 9.27
C GLU A 23 2.33 13.36 8.79
N MET A 24 3.28 14.08 9.41
CA MET A 24 4.72 13.90 9.11
C MET A 24 5.37 12.74 9.86
N ALA A 25 4.67 12.16 10.83
CA ALA A 25 5.19 11.02 11.59
C ALA A 25 5.17 9.77 10.69
N ALA A 26 4.06 9.49 9.99
CA ALA A 26 3.81 8.28 9.18
C ALA A 26 4.95 7.95 8.19
N ALA A 27 5.50 8.95 7.52
CA ALA A 27 6.61 8.78 6.57
C ALA A 27 7.89 8.20 7.19
N LYS A 28 8.17 8.46 8.48
CA LYS A 28 9.32 7.89 9.18
C LYS A 28 9.14 6.40 9.49
N TYR A 29 7.90 5.93 9.65
CA TYR A 29 7.59 4.54 9.95
C TYR A 29 7.75 3.63 8.72
N ILE A 30 7.50 4.14 7.51
CA ILE A 30 7.49 3.31 6.29
C ILE A 30 8.91 2.84 5.84
N ILE A 31 9.97 3.43 6.40
CA ILE A 31 11.32 3.38 5.82
C ILE A 31 12.29 2.45 6.58
N SER A 32 12.01 2.09 7.84
CA SER A 32 12.98 1.36 8.69
C SER A 32 12.35 0.24 9.53
N PRO A 33 12.88 -1.00 9.49
CA PRO A 33 12.42 -2.12 10.32
C PRO A 33 12.64 -1.93 11.84
N ASP A 34 13.34 -0.86 12.26
CA ASP A 34 13.72 -0.60 13.65
C ASP A 34 13.08 0.66 14.27
N TYR A 35 12.03 1.25 13.67
CA TYR A 35 11.42 2.46 14.23
C TYR A 35 10.54 2.16 15.45
N ASN A 36 10.86 2.79 16.60
CA ASN A 36 10.28 2.55 17.92
C ASN A 36 9.66 3.87 18.46
N ASP A 37 8.34 3.92 18.68
CA ASP A 37 7.71 4.90 19.59
C ASP A 37 7.54 4.18 20.93
N GLY A 38 8.37 4.55 21.91
CA GLY A 38 8.68 3.75 23.10
C GLY A 38 7.55 3.60 24.11
N ASP A 39 6.46 2.92 23.74
CA ASP A 39 5.41 2.52 24.67
C ASP A 39 5.35 0.98 24.76
N ASN A 40 5.93 0.45 25.83
CA ASN A 40 5.98 -0.97 26.18
C ASN A 40 4.56 -1.54 26.30
N ARG A 41 4.05 -2.15 25.23
CA ARG A 41 2.94 -3.11 25.31
C ARG A 41 3.39 -4.44 24.72
N VAL A 42 3.52 -5.41 25.60
CA VAL A 42 3.87 -6.80 25.32
C VAL A 42 2.74 -7.44 24.50
N TYR A 43 2.84 -7.39 23.18
CA TYR A 43 2.14 -8.33 22.30
C TYR A 43 3.14 -9.40 21.88
N ASN A 44 3.03 -10.57 22.49
CA ASN A 44 3.97 -11.68 22.35
C ASN A 44 3.67 -12.54 21.11
N LEU A 45 3.41 -11.91 19.96
CA LEU A 45 3.11 -12.57 18.69
C LEU A 45 3.92 -11.92 17.58
N ASN A 46 4.53 -12.73 16.72
CA ASN A 46 5.38 -12.28 15.63
C ASN A 46 4.72 -11.14 14.85
N PRO A 47 5.48 -10.13 14.45
CA PRO A 47 4.89 -8.84 14.19
C PRO A 47 4.68 -8.60 12.69
N GLU A 48 3.42 -8.48 12.28
CA GLU A 48 2.99 -7.75 11.06
C GLU A 48 3.75 -8.10 9.78
N GLU A 49 4.19 -9.37 9.69
CA GLU A 49 5.02 -9.85 8.59
C GLU A 49 4.31 -9.67 7.24
N PRO A 50 5.08 -9.44 6.16
CA PRO A 50 4.52 -9.34 4.82
C PRO A 50 3.64 -10.54 4.46
N VAL A 51 2.49 -10.24 3.87
CA VAL A 51 1.51 -11.24 3.44
C VAL A 51 1.58 -11.43 1.92
N SER A 52 1.69 -12.69 1.50
CA SER A 52 1.60 -13.06 0.09
C SER A 52 0.18 -13.47 -0.30
N PHE A 53 -0.26 -12.87 -1.39
CA PHE A 53 -1.51 -13.12 -2.09
C PHE A 53 -1.27 -13.75 -3.47
N PHE A 54 -0.02 -14.04 -3.85
CA PHE A 54 0.30 -14.77 -5.08
C PHE A 54 -0.14 -16.23 -5.00
N GLY A 55 -0.56 -16.80 -6.12
CA GLY A 55 -0.88 -18.21 -6.28
C GLY A 55 0.37 -19.05 -6.48
N GLU A 56 0.31 -20.35 -6.23
CA GLU A 56 1.48 -21.24 -6.35
C GLU A 56 2.05 -21.33 -7.79
N GLY A 57 1.20 -21.08 -8.79
CA GLY A 57 1.58 -21.10 -10.21
C GLY A 57 2.02 -19.74 -10.78
N ASP A 58 2.13 -18.71 -9.93
CA ASP A 58 2.57 -17.39 -10.37
C ASP A 58 4.04 -17.37 -10.82
N ASP A 59 4.40 -16.38 -11.62
CA ASP A 59 5.77 -16.22 -12.11
C ASP A 59 6.77 -16.18 -10.93
N PRO A 60 7.92 -16.90 -11.01
CA PRO A 60 8.93 -16.92 -9.95
C PRO A 60 9.38 -15.54 -9.45
N VAL A 61 9.32 -14.50 -10.29
CA VAL A 61 9.68 -13.13 -9.87
C VAL A 61 8.83 -12.64 -8.70
N PHE A 62 7.54 -12.96 -8.67
CA PHE A 62 6.62 -12.53 -7.61
C PHE A 62 6.97 -13.18 -6.28
N HIS A 63 7.22 -14.50 -6.30
CA HIS A 63 7.64 -15.26 -5.12
C HIS A 63 9.00 -14.82 -4.60
N ASN A 64 9.95 -14.54 -5.50
CA ASN A 64 11.28 -14.07 -5.13
C ASN A 64 11.24 -12.70 -4.45
N VAL A 65 10.50 -11.74 -5.00
CA VAL A 65 10.34 -10.41 -4.37
C VAL A 65 9.62 -10.54 -3.03
N TYR A 66 8.54 -11.31 -2.96
CA TYR A 66 7.86 -11.56 -1.68
C TYR A 66 8.82 -12.12 -0.64
N LYS A 67 9.60 -13.16 -0.99
CA LYS A 67 10.58 -13.77 -0.08
C LYS A 67 11.60 -12.74 0.42
N GLN A 68 12.12 -11.89 -0.46
CA GLN A 68 13.06 -10.83 -0.07
C GLN A 68 12.43 -9.87 0.96
N MET A 69 11.19 -9.46 0.73
CA MET A 69 10.49 -8.54 1.63
C MET A 69 10.10 -9.21 2.95
N TYR A 70 9.66 -10.46 2.89
CA TYR A 70 9.43 -11.27 4.08
C TYR A 70 10.71 -11.43 4.90
N ASP A 71 11.84 -11.78 4.28
CA ASP A 71 13.12 -11.93 5.00
C ASP A 71 13.60 -10.63 5.64
N LEU A 72 13.27 -9.49 5.03
CA LEU A 72 13.62 -8.16 5.51
C LEU A 72 12.74 -7.69 6.68
N PHE A 73 11.45 -8.01 6.65
CA PHE A 73 10.46 -7.50 7.62
C PHE A 73 9.96 -8.55 8.61
N LYS A 74 10.36 -9.82 8.47
CA LYS A 74 10.09 -10.82 9.52
C LYS A 74 10.73 -10.36 10.82
N ASN A 75 9.97 -10.42 11.91
CA ASN A 75 10.38 -9.99 13.27
C ASN A 75 10.45 -8.46 13.54
N THR A 76 9.90 -7.59 12.68
CA THR A 76 9.77 -6.14 12.98
C THR A 76 8.83 -5.84 14.14
N LYS A 77 9.29 -5.54 15.36
CA LYS A 77 8.45 -5.36 16.57
C LYS A 77 7.18 -4.48 16.38
N GLY A 78 6.06 -5.09 16.01
CA GLY A 78 4.74 -4.49 15.78
C GLY A 78 4.82 -3.04 15.32
N ASP A 79 5.34 -2.82 14.10
CA ASP A 79 5.58 -1.47 13.55
C ASP A 79 4.29 -0.73 13.16
N GLY A 80 3.15 -1.39 13.26
CA GLY A 80 1.83 -0.95 12.81
C GLY A 80 1.69 -0.99 11.29
N ILE A 81 2.61 -1.64 10.55
CA ILE A 81 2.66 -1.59 9.08
C ILE A 81 2.44 -2.96 8.48
N PHE A 82 1.28 -3.11 7.86
CA PHE A 82 0.91 -4.28 7.08
C PHE A 82 1.32 -4.11 5.62
N ARG A 83 1.99 -5.12 5.07
CA ARG A 83 2.45 -5.13 3.68
C ARG A 83 1.85 -6.33 2.95
N VAL A 84 1.10 -6.08 1.89
CA VAL A 84 0.45 -7.12 1.09
C VAL A 84 1.00 -7.09 -0.32
N TYR A 85 1.53 -8.22 -0.78
CA TYR A 85 2.05 -8.42 -2.14
C TYR A 85 1.14 -9.40 -2.88
N GLY A 86 0.60 -8.98 -4.02
CA GLY A 86 -0.33 -9.82 -4.78
C GLY A 86 -0.75 -9.19 -6.10
N HIS A 87 -1.61 -9.90 -6.82
CA HIS A 87 -2.27 -9.37 -8.01
C HIS A 87 -3.46 -8.51 -7.65
N GLY A 88 -3.77 -7.58 -8.56
CA GLY A 88 -4.95 -6.73 -8.43
C GLY A 88 -5.51 -6.35 -9.79
N ASN A 89 -6.78 -5.98 -9.77
CA ASN A 89 -7.50 -5.39 -10.88
C ASN A 89 -8.47 -4.33 -10.30
N PHE A 90 -9.29 -3.70 -11.14
CA PHE A 90 -10.36 -2.83 -10.67
C PHE A 90 -11.17 -3.55 -9.57
N GLU A 91 -11.28 -2.90 -8.39
CA GLU A 91 -11.98 -3.36 -7.17
C GLU A 91 -11.68 -4.77 -6.65
N THR A 92 -10.66 -5.44 -7.19
CA THR A 92 -10.41 -6.85 -6.89
C THR A 92 -8.94 -7.03 -6.55
N LEU A 93 -8.69 -7.67 -5.41
CA LEU A 93 -7.41 -8.33 -5.14
C LEU A 93 -7.58 -9.83 -5.38
N PHE A 94 -6.48 -10.53 -5.63
CA PHE A 94 -6.48 -11.98 -5.78
C PHE A 94 -5.65 -12.59 -4.65
N ASN A 95 -6.15 -13.66 -4.02
CA ASN A 95 -5.41 -14.50 -3.09
C ASN A 95 -5.24 -15.87 -3.75
N GLY A 96 -4.17 -16.02 -4.53
CA GLY A 96 -4.08 -17.08 -5.53
C GLY A 96 -5.24 -16.97 -6.53
N GLU A 97 -5.99 -18.06 -6.72
CA GLU A 97 -7.14 -18.09 -7.63
C GLU A 97 -8.40 -17.41 -7.05
N GLU A 98 -8.42 -17.15 -5.75
CA GLU A 98 -9.58 -16.58 -5.06
C GLU A 98 -9.65 -15.06 -5.25
N ARG A 99 -10.85 -14.54 -5.48
CA ARG A 99 -11.08 -13.09 -5.62
C ARG A 99 -11.52 -12.48 -4.30
N ILE A 100 -10.88 -11.39 -3.93
CA ILE A 100 -11.25 -10.51 -2.81
C ILE A 100 -11.85 -9.24 -3.42
N ARG A 101 -13.15 -9.04 -3.26
CA ARG A 101 -13.90 -7.93 -3.88
C ARG A 101 -14.42 -6.88 -2.89
N ASP A 102 -14.27 -7.16 -1.60
CA ASP A 102 -14.74 -6.27 -0.53
C ASP A 102 -13.81 -6.33 0.69
N ALA A 103 -13.95 -5.31 1.55
CA ALA A 103 -13.14 -5.18 2.76
C ALA A 103 -13.36 -6.35 3.74
N LYS A 104 -14.58 -6.88 3.86
CA LYS A 104 -14.88 -7.99 4.79
C LYS A 104 -14.13 -9.28 4.41
N THR A 105 -14.10 -9.58 3.12
CA THR A 105 -13.38 -10.73 2.58
C THR A 105 -11.88 -10.50 2.72
N PHE A 106 -11.41 -9.27 2.47
CA PHE A 106 -10.02 -8.90 2.73
C PHE A 106 -9.64 -9.15 4.19
N ASP A 107 -10.45 -8.70 5.15
CA ASP A 107 -10.20 -8.90 6.58
C ASP A 107 -10.15 -10.36 6.98
N THR A 108 -11.01 -11.18 6.37
CA THR A 108 -11.05 -12.62 6.62
C THR A 108 -9.74 -13.27 6.18
N VAL A 109 -9.30 -12.99 4.95
CA VAL A 109 -8.04 -13.54 4.41
C VAL A 109 -6.83 -12.97 5.15
N MET A 110 -6.82 -11.67 5.41
CA MET A 110 -5.71 -10.99 6.10
C MET A 110 -5.58 -11.47 7.54
N SER A 111 -6.68 -11.62 8.28
CA SER A 111 -6.68 -12.17 9.64
C SER A 111 -6.22 -13.63 9.68
N PHE A 112 -6.44 -14.40 8.61
CA PHE A 112 -5.96 -15.77 8.53
C PHE A 112 -4.43 -15.81 8.32
N LYS A 113 -3.93 -15.01 7.38
CA LYS A 113 -2.49 -14.98 7.03
C LYS A 113 -1.63 -14.19 8.01
N ASN A 114 -2.20 -13.20 8.69
CA ASN A 114 -1.53 -12.38 9.69
C ASN A 114 -2.47 -12.10 10.87
N GLN A 115 -2.26 -12.83 11.96
CA GLN A 115 -3.17 -12.80 13.12
C GLN A 115 -3.22 -11.42 13.81
N ASN A 116 -2.19 -10.57 13.63
CA ASN A 116 -2.18 -9.22 14.20
C ASN A 116 -3.16 -8.27 13.51
N TRP A 117 -3.60 -8.58 12.28
CA TRP A 117 -4.61 -7.79 11.57
C TRP A 117 -5.90 -7.61 12.38
N LYS A 118 -6.27 -8.62 13.20
CA LYS A 118 -7.42 -8.56 14.11
C LYS A 118 -7.38 -7.39 15.11
N ASN A 119 -6.21 -6.79 15.31
CA ASN A 119 -5.99 -5.66 16.21
C ASN A 119 -5.83 -4.33 15.49
N VAL A 120 -5.97 -4.27 14.15
CA VAL A 120 -5.71 -3.06 13.35
C VAL A 120 -6.47 -1.83 13.89
N ASP A 121 -7.75 -1.96 14.24
CA ASP A 121 -8.55 -0.82 14.76
C ASP A 121 -8.15 -0.33 16.16
N LYS A 122 -7.35 -1.13 16.88
CA LYS A 122 -6.83 -0.82 18.22
C LYS A 122 -5.41 -0.24 18.17
N MET A 123 -4.74 -0.31 17.02
CA MET A 123 -3.39 0.22 16.83
C MET A 123 -3.42 1.75 16.78
N LYS A 124 -2.29 2.36 17.14
CA LYS A 124 -2.05 3.80 16.98
C LYS A 124 -1.50 4.01 15.58
N ASP A 125 -2.26 4.71 14.74
CA ASP A 125 -1.90 5.10 13.38
C ASP A 125 -1.42 3.94 12.45
N PRO A 126 -2.18 2.83 12.33
CA PRO A 126 -1.76 1.70 11.49
C PRO A 126 -1.71 2.08 10.01
N ILE A 127 -0.82 1.41 9.29
CA ILE A 127 -0.60 1.56 7.85
C ILE A 127 -0.80 0.22 7.15
N LEU A 128 -1.49 0.23 6.02
CA LEU A 128 -1.55 -0.88 5.08
C LEU A 128 -0.97 -0.43 3.74
N ILE A 129 -0.06 -1.22 3.18
CA ILE A 129 0.48 -1.02 1.83
C ILE A 129 0.04 -2.18 0.94
N LEU A 130 -0.74 -1.86 -0.09
CA LEU A 130 -1.22 -2.80 -1.10
C LEU A 130 -0.32 -2.75 -2.34
N TYR A 131 0.69 -3.61 -2.42
CA TYR A 131 1.51 -3.80 -3.61
C TYR A 131 0.77 -4.62 -4.68
N ALA A 132 -0.35 -4.07 -5.17
CA ALA A 132 -1.22 -4.74 -6.14
C ALA A 132 -1.72 -3.73 -7.20
N CYS A 133 -1.71 -4.17 -8.46
CA CYS A 133 -2.17 -3.37 -9.59
C CYS A 133 -3.60 -2.87 -9.38
N LEU A 134 -3.85 -1.61 -9.76
CA LEU A 134 -5.19 -0.99 -9.80
C LEU A 134 -5.96 -0.96 -8.47
N SER A 135 -5.33 -1.30 -7.35
CA SER A 135 -5.92 -1.29 -6.00
C SER A 135 -6.43 0.09 -5.55
N GLY A 136 -5.90 1.17 -6.14
CA GLY A 136 -6.33 2.56 -5.95
C GLY A 136 -7.04 3.17 -7.18
N THR A 137 -7.33 2.40 -8.23
CA THR A 137 -7.94 2.93 -9.45
C THR A 137 -9.45 3.06 -9.28
N ASP A 138 -9.95 4.30 -9.39
CA ASP A 138 -11.37 4.59 -9.47
C ASP A 138 -11.78 4.57 -10.95
N ASN A 139 -12.78 3.76 -11.29
CA ASN A 139 -13.32 3.65 -12.64
C ASN A 139 -14.60 4.49 -12.78
N LYS A 140 -14.48 5.82 -12.61
CA LYS A 140 -15.59 6.78 -12.73
C LYS A 140 -16.80 6.44 -11.84
N GLY A 141 -16.54 5.91 -10.63
CA GLY A 141 -17.59 5.54 -9.69
C GLY A 141 -18.33 4.24 -10.01
N VAL A 142 -17.98 3.54 -11.11
CA VAL A 142 -18.55 2.21 -11.40
C VAL A 142 -18.08 1.18 -10.38
N PHE A 143 -16.82 1.31 -9.96
CA PHE A 143 -16.12 0.37 -9.12
C PHE A 143 -15.40 1.12 -7.99
N VAL A 144 -15.52 0.63 -6.75
CA VAL A 144 -14.90 1.26 -5.58
C VAL A 144 -13.50 0.65 -5.40
N PRO A 145 -12.42 1.46 -5.42
CA PRO A 145 -11.07 0.93 -5.26
C PRO A 145 -10.90 0.16 -3.95
N MET A 146 -10.19 -0.98 -3.97
CA MET A 146 -9.97 -1.79 -2.76
C MET A 146 -9.31 -0.99 -1.64
N GLY A 147 -8.34 -0.13 -1.95
CA GLY A 147 -7.71 0.74 -0.95
C GLY A 147 -8.71 1.69 -0.28
N LYS A 148 -9.72 2.17 -1.01
CA LYS A 148 -10.80 2.99 -0.47
C LYS A 148 -11.71 2.16 0.44
N GLN A 149 -12.16 1.00 -0.03
CA GLN A 149 -13.07 0.12 0.73
C GLN A 149 -12.46 -0.29 2.07
N ILE A 150 -11.19 -0.71 2.09
CA ILE A 150 -10.50 -1.14 3.31
C ILE A 150 -10.30 0.04 4.27
N SER A 151 -9.90 1.20 3.76
CA SER A 151 -9.75 2.41 4.58
C SER A 151 -11.07 2.93 5.15
N GLU A 152 -12.20 2.68 4.47
CA GLU A 152 -13.54 3.00 4.96
C GLU A 152 -13.98 2.05 6.09
N ALA A 153 -13.68 0.75 5.95
CA ALA A 153 -13.95 -0.26 6.97
C ALA A 153 -13.10 -0.07 8.25
N HIS A 154 -11.88 0.46 8.11
CA HIS A 154 -10.96 0.75 9.21
C HIS A 154 -10.60 2.24 9.26
N PRO A 155 -11.41 3.11 9.90
CA PRO A 155 -11.28 4.56 9.76
C PRO A 155 -9.98 5.19 10.27
N LYS A 156 -9.20 4.45 11.07
CA LYS A 156 -7.88 4.87 11.58
C LYS A 156 -6.71 4.35 10.74
N LEU A 157 -6.98 3.51 9.73
CA LEU A 157 -5.97 2.90 8.88
C LEU A 157 -5.65 3.81 7.69
N THR A 158 -4.36 4.13 7.56
CA THR A 158 -3.82 4.72 6.33
C THR A 158 -3.55 3.62 5.32
N VAL A 159 -4.17 3.68 4.14
CA VAL A 159 -3.98 2.68 3.07
C VAL A 159 -3.25 3.29 1.88
N PHE A 160 -2.09 2.74 1.55
CA PHE A 160 -1.36 3.02 0.33
C PHE A 160 -1.78 2.01 -0.74
N ALA A 161 -2.26 2.51 -1.88
CA ALA A 161 -2.75 1.70 -2.99
C ALA A 161 -2.32 2.29 -4.33
N PHE A 162 -2.31 1.50 -5.40
CA PHE A 162 -1.78 1.94 -6.69
C PHE A 162 -2.89 2.15 -7.71
N ASN A 163 -2.91 3.35 -8.29
CA ASN A 163 -3.58 3.62 -9.56
C ASN A 163 -2.55 3.45 -10.70
N GLY A 164 -2.35 2.19 -11.07
CA GLY A 164 -1.36 1.77 -12.06
C GLY A 164 -1.02 0.30 -11.93
N PHE A 165 -0.07 -0.14 -12.73
CA PHE A 165 0.43 -1.51 -12.78
C PHE A 165 1.78 -1.56 -12.08
N VAL A 166 1.84 -2.21 -10.91
CA VAL A 166 3.09 -2.39 -10.17
C VAL A 166 3.98 -3.38 -10.90
N THR A 167 5.28 -3.09 -10.97
CA THR A 167 6.25 -3.95 -11.65
C THR A 167 7.17 -4.58 -10.60
N TYR A 168 7.32 -5.90 -10.68
CA TYR A 168 8.19 -6.68 -9.82
C TYR A 168 9.49 -7.01 -10.55
N ASN A 169 10.62 -6.91 -9.83
CA ASN A 169 11.93 -7.25 -10.36
C ASN A 169 12.75 -7.89 -9.23
N ALA A 170 13.23 -9.11 -9.42
CA ALA A 170 13.95 -9.85 -8.38
C ALA A 170 15.29 -9.19 -7.97
N ASN A 171 15.81 -8.23 -8.75
CA ASN A 171 17.03 -7.49 -8.42
C ASN A 171 16.75 -6.16 -7.68
N VAL A 172 15.49 -5.86 -7.39
CA VAL A 172 15.08 -4.65 -6.67
C VAL A 172 14.33 -5.06 -5.41
N SER A 173 14.72 -4.48 -4.27
CA SER A 173 13.98 -4.64 -3.01
C SER A 173 12.62 -3.97 -3.11
N GLY A 174 11.54 -4.75 -3.03
CA GLY A 174 10.17 -4.26 -3.17
C GLY A 174 9.72 -4.19 -4.64
N ILE A 175 8.81 -3.26 -4.96
CA ILE A 175 8.40 -3.05 -6.35
C ILE A 175 9.41 -2.15 -7.09
N GLN A 176 9.68 -2.43 -8.36
CA GLN A 176 10.59 -1.65 -9.19
C GLN A 176 10.01 -0.28 -9.55
N ASN A 177 8.75 -0.27 -10.01
CA ASN A 177 8.02 0.94 -10.35
C ASN A 177 6.51 0.70 -10.37
N SER A 178 5.75 1.74 -10.71
CA SER A 178 4.35 1.62 -11.11
C SER A 178 4.17 2.32 -12.46
N ASN A 179 3.49 1.65 -13.40
CA ASN A 179 3.23 2.15 -14.74
C ASN A 179 1.76 2.57 -14.90
N LEU A 180 1.46 3.52 -15.79
CA LEU A 180 0.06 3.89 -16.07
C LEU A 180 -0.66 2.79 -16.88
N ARG A 181 0.08 2.05 -17.71
CA ARG A 181 -0.41 0.92 -18.51
C ARG A 181 0.46 -0.31 -18.23
N GLN A 182 -0.13 -1.50 -18.37
CA GLN A 182 0.62 -2.74 -18.20
C GLN A 182 1.77 -2.79 -19.21
N ASN A 183 2.96 -3.17 -18.74
CA ASN A 183 4.17 -3.34 -19.56
C ASN A 183 4.65 -2.09 -20.32
N SER A 184 4.15 -0.88 -20.00
CA SER A 184 4.59 0.34 -20.70
C SER A 184 5.97 0.83 -20.26
N ASN A 185 6.43 0.42 -19.08
CA ASN A 185 7.67 0.89 -18.45
C ASN A 185 7.78 2.42 -18.31
N ASP A 186 6.64 3.12 -18.31
CA ASP A 186 6.59 4.58 -18.28
C ASP A 186 6.85 5.17 -16.88
N GLY A 187 6.76 4.36 -15.82
CA GLY A 187 6.93 4.80 -14.43
C GLY A 187 5.92 5.87 -13.98
N ASN A 188 4.83 6.05 -14.73
CA ASN A 188 3.84 7.11 -14.53
C ASN A 188 2.64 6.65 -13.71
N GLY A 189 2.65 5.44 -13.17
CA GLY A 189 1.65 4.96 -12.21
C GLY A 189 1.60 5.83 -10.95
N ILE A 190 0.44 5.89 -10.33
CA ILE A 190 0.16 6.77 -9.21
C ILE A 190 0.02 5.94 -7.93
N ILE A 191 0.71 6.33 -6.87
CA ILE A 191 0.40 5.87 -5.51
C ILE A 191 -0.65 6.80 -4.91
N LYS A 192 -1.72 6.23 -4.38
CA LYS A 192 -2.81 6.95 -3.68
C LYS A 192 -2.82 6.55 -2.22
N ILE A 193 -3.08 7.53 -1.37
CA ILE A 193 -3.15 7.38 0.08
C ILE A 193 -4.59 7.62 0.49
N TYR A 194 -5.19 6.64 1.15
CA TYR A 194 -6.54 6.68 1.68
C TYR A 194 -6.54 6.75 3.21
N TYR A 195 -7.47 7.51 3.77
CA TYR A 195 -7.75 7.55 5.21
C TYR A 195 -9.25 7.78 5.42
N GLY A 196 -9.89 6.96 6.26
CA GLY A 196 -11.34 7.01 6.49
C GLY A 196 -12.18 6.97 5.21
N GLY A 197 -11.78 6.15 4.23
CA GLY A 197 -12.48 6.02 2.94
C GLY A 197 -12.30 7.20 1.98
N LYS A 198 -11.43 8.17 2.28
CA LYS A 198 -11.14 9.32 1.42
C LYS A 198 -9.72 9.26 0.89
N ALA A 199 -9.53 9.57 -0.40
CA ALA A 199 -8.19 9.79 -0.94
C ALA A 199 -7.67 11.13 -0.42
N ILE A 200 -6.68 11.10 0.47
CA ILE A 200 -6.08 12.30 1.08
C ILE A 200 -4.85 12.79 0.31
N SER A 201 -4.24 11.93 -0.53
CA SER A 201 -3.10 12.29 -1.36
C SER A 201 -2.93 11.35 -2.55
N ALA A 202 -2.27 11.83 -3.60
CA ALA A 202 -1.91 11.06 -4.78
C ALA A 202 -0.63 11.61 -5.42
N TYR A 203 0.30 10.73 -5.78
CA TYR A 203 1.58 11.11 -6.38
C TYR A 203 1.93 10.15 -7.51
N HIS A 204 2.61 10.64 -8.55
CA HIS A 204 3.37 9.72 -9.40
C HIS A 204 4.37 8.96 -8.52
N TYR A 205 4.39 7.64 -8.63
CA TYR A 205 5.19 6.80 -7.72
C TYR A 205 6.69 7.15 -7.78
N LYS A 206 7.21 7.45 -8.97
CA LYS A 206 8.60 7.92 -9.14
C LYS A 206 8.91 9.22 -8.40
N GLU A 207 7.95 10.13 -8.27
CA GLU A 207 8.13 11.40 -7.55
C GLU A 207 8.03 11.15 -6.03
N PHE A 208 7.10 10.28 -5.62
CA PHE A 208 6.98 9.84 -4.23
C PHE A 208 8.30 9.23 -3.71
N LEU A 209 8.96 8.38 -4.51
CA LEU A 209 10.23 7.77 -4.14
C LEU A 209 11.39 8.76 -3.98
N LYS A 210 11.35 9.95 -4.60
CA LYS A 210 12.36 10.99 -4.36
C LYS A 210 12.31 11.52 -2.94
N TYR A 211 11.13 11.53 -2.33
CA TYR A 211 10.91 11.95 -0.94
C TYR A 211 11.04 10.78 0.05
N TYR A 212 10.69 9.57 -0.39
CA TYR A 212 10.69 8.35 0.43
C TYR A 212 11.50 7.22 -0.23
N PRO A 213 12.83 7.36 -0.35
CA PRO A 213 13.66 6.44 -1.13
C PRO A 213 13.74 5.02 -0.56
N GLY A 214 13.36 4.80 0.70
CA GLY A 214 13.32 3.47 1.32
C GLY A 214 11.92 2.84 1.41
N PHE A 215 10.92 3.41 0.75
CA PHE A 215 9.58 2.81 0.66
C PHE A 215 9.65 1.51 -0.15
N LYS A 216 9.29 0.38 0.47
CA LYS A 216 9.41 -0.98 -0.10
C LYS A 216 8.41 -1.96 0.50
#